data_AF-A0A8D8PUD6-F1
#
_entry.id   AF-A0A8D8PUD6-F1
#
_cell.length_a   1.000
_cell.length_b   1.000
_cell.length_c   1.000
_cell.angle_alpha   90.00
_cell.angle_beta   90.00
_cell.angle_gamma   90.00
#
_symmetry.space_group_name_H-M   'P 1'
#
loop_
_entity.id
_entity.type
_entity.pdbx_description
1 polymer ?
#
loop_
_entity_poly.entity_id
_entity_poly.type
_entity_poly.pdbx_seq_one_letter_code
_entity_poly.pdbx_strand_id
1 'polypeptide(L)'
;MIEIINKLNKIIKNIIKKTGLKPTPKELALRMSISERKLLKILKISKEPISLDTPIGDDNKLDIGNSIKDIKTTSPFKRAASKNLKITTNKILSGLTARESKVLRMRFGINMNSNYTLEEIGKKLDVTRERIRQIEAKAIKKLKHPSRSDILSSFMDN
;
A
#
# COMPACT_ATOMS: atom_id res chain seq x y z
N MET A 1 -16.78 -19.28 19.18
CA MET A 1 -17.34 -18.00 18.70
C MET A 1 -18.83 -18.09 18.38
N ILE A 2 -19.30 -19.15 17.72
CA ILE A 2 -20.73 -19.39 17.43
C ILE A 2 -21.59 -19.37 18.70
N GLU A 3 -21.11 -19.96 19.80
CA GLU A 3 -21.80 -19.90 21.10
C GLU A 3 -21.99 -18.47 21.64
N ILE A 4 -21.01 -17.60 21.41
CA ILE A 4 -21.07 -16.19 21.86
C ILE A 4 -22.12 -15.45 21.03
N ILE A 5 -22.19 -15.70 19.73
CA ILE A 5 -23.21 -15.14 18.82
C ILE A 5 -24.60 -15.65 19.21
N ASN A 6 -24.76 -16.94 19.52
CA ASN A 6 -26.03 -17.50 19.97
C ASN A 6 -26.48 -16.92 21.32
N LYS A 7 -25.56 -16.74 22.28
CA LYS A 7 -25.84 -16.04 23.55
C LYS A 7 -26.24 -14.58 23.31
N LEU A 8 -25.55 -13.89 22.42
CA LEU A 8 -25.84 -12.50 22.04
C LEU A 8 -27.24 -12.39 21.42
N ASN A 9 -27.60 -13.26 20.48
CA ASN A 9 -28.95 -13.31 19.88
C ASN A 9 -30.04 -13.62 20.91
N LYS A 10 -29.77 -14.49 21.90
CA LYS A 10 -30.70 -14.78 23.00
C LYS A 10 -30.93 -13.57 23.90
N ILE A 11 -29.87 -12.83 24.22
CA ILE A 11 -29.95 -11.60 25.03
C ILE A 11 -30.71 -10.51 24.28
N ILE A 12 -30.42 -10.30 22.99
CA ILE A 12 -31.14 -9.34 22.14
C ILE A 12 -32.64 -9.65 22.14
N LYS A 13 -33.02 -10.91 21.88
CA LYS A 13 -34.44 -11.33 21.88
C LYS A 13 -35.11 -11.08 23.23
N ASN A 14 -34.41 -11.36 24.34
CA ASN A 14 -34.95 -11.12 25.68
C ASN A 14 -35.13 -9.64 26.00
N ILE A 15 -34.23 -8.77 25.55
CA ILE A 15 -34.36 -7.32 25.76
C ILE A 15 -35.52 -6.77 24.94
N ILE A 16 -35.61 -7.11 23.65
CA ILE A 16 -36.71 -6.67 22.78
C ILE A 16 -38.06 -7.12 23.36
N LYS A 17 -38.17 -8.33 23.89
CA LYS A 17 -39.40 -8.80 24.56
C LYS A 17 -39.78 -8.00 25.81
N LYS A 18 -38.80 -7.47 26.55
CA LYS A 18 -39.04 -6.75 27.81
C LYS A 18 -39.26 -5.25 27.61
N THR A 19 -38.53 -4.64 26.69
CA THR A 19 -38.50 -3.18 26.52
C THR A 19 -39.14 -2.69 25.21
N GLY A 20 -39.43 -3.59 24.27
CA GLY A 20 -39.91 -3.24 22.93
C GLY A 20 -38.87 -2.58 22.02
N LEU A 21 -37.68 -2.26 22.54
CA LEU A 21 -36.63 -1.51 21.85
C LEU A 21 -35.40 -2.39 21.58
N LYS A 22 -34.68 -2.07 20.49
CA LYS A 22 -33.39 -2.72 20.19
C LYS A 22 -32.32 -2.25 21.17
N PRO A 23 -31.55 -3.17 21.79
CA PRO A 23 -30.53 -2.82 22.77
C PRO A 23 -29.32 -2.12 22.13
N THR A 24 -28.69 -1.23 22.90
CA THR A 24 -27.46 -0.55 22.45
C THR A 24 -26.24 -1.48 22.59
N PRO A 25 -25.16 -1.27 21.79
CA PRO A 25 -23.93 -2.05 21.93
C PRO A 25 -23.31 -1.98 23.34
N LYS A 26 -23.44 -0.85 24.02
CA LYS A 26 -22.95 -0.65 25.40
C LYS A 26 -23.69 -1.52 26.41
N GLU A 27 -25.02 -1.58 26.32
CA GLU A 27 -25.83 -2.43 27.19
C GLU A 27 -25.54 -3.92 26.98
N LEU A 28 -25.39 -4.33 25.72
CA LEU A 28 -25.03 -5.71 25.38
C LEU A 28 -23.65 -6.09 25.92
N ALA A 29 -22.68 -5.18 25.84
CA ALA A 29 -21.32 -5.40 26.35
C ALA A 29 -21.32 -5.61 27.87
N LEU A 30 -22.05 -4.76 28.60
CA LEU A 30 -22.17 -4.83 30.06
C LEU A 30 -22.84 -6.13 30.52
N ARG A 31 -23.91 -6.55 29.83
CA ARG A 31 -24.68 -7.76 30.16
C ARG A 31 -23.97 -9.06 29.78
N MET A 32 -23.06 -9.01 28.82
CA MET A 32 -22.21 -10.13 28.43
C MET A 32 -20.87 -10.17 29.17
N SER A 33 -20.58 -9.17 30.02
CA SER A 33 -19.29 -9.00 30.71
C SER A 33 -18.09 -8.99 29.73
N ILE A 34 -18.28 -8.38 28.56
CA ILE A 34 -17.26 -8.26 27.51
C ILE A 34 -17.05 -6.78 27.20
N SER A 35 -15.85 -6.38 26.80
CA SER A 35 -15.58 -4.99 26.38
C SER A 35 -16.35 -4.62 25.09
N GLU A 36 -16.81 -3.37 25.02
CA GLU A 36 -17.55 -2.83 23.86
C GLU A 36 -16.76 -3.02 22.54
N ARG A 37 -15.45 -2.79 22.57
CA ARG A 37 -14.56 -3.02 21.42
C ARG A 37 -14.59 -4.48 20.92
N LYS A 38 -14.62 -5.45 21.83
CA LYS A 38 -14.66 -6.87 21.48
C LYS A 38 -16.04 -7.26 20.96
N LEU A 39 -17.11 -6.69 21.52
CA LEU A 39 -18.47 -6.87 21.02
C LEU A 39 -18.63 -6.34 19.58
N LEU A 40 -18.14 -5.13 19.29
CA LEU A 40 -18.19 -4.53 17.95
C LEU A 40 -17.45 -5.38 16.90
N LYS A 41 -16.31 -5.98 17.27
CA LYS A 41 -15.60 -6.93 16.40
C LYS A 41 -16.44 -8.19 16.13
N ILE A 42 -17.04 -8.76 17.19
CA ILE A 42 -17.90 -9.95 17.05
C ILE A 42 -19.10 -9.65 16.15
N LEU A 43 -19.77 -8.52 16.35
CA LEU A 43 -20.89 -8.06 15.51
C LEU A 43 -20.47 -7.82 14.06
N LYS A 44 -19.22 -7.41 13.80
CA LYS A 44 -18.70 -7.22 12.44
C LYS A 44 -18.42 -8.56 11.76
N ILE A 45 -17.90 -9.54 12.50
CA ILE A 45 -17.59 -10.90 12.00
C ILE A 45 -18.86 -11.73 11.80
N SER A 46 -19.90 -11.51 12.61
CA SER A 46 -21.14 -12.27 12.54
C SER A 46 -22.05 -11.89 11.37
N LYS A 47 -21.68 -10.86 10.58
CA LYS A 47 -22.45 -10.49 9.38
C LYS A 47 -22.17 -11.51 8.29
N GLU A 48 -23.22 -12.07 7.72
CA GLU A 48 -23.11 -12.94 6.55
C GLU A 48 -22.60 -12.15 5.34
N PRO A 49 -21.73 -12.74 4.50
CA PRO A 49 -21.32 -12.11 3.26
C PRO A 49 -22.54 -11.93 2.34
N ILE A 50 -22.54 -10.83 1.60
CA ILE A 50 -23.59 -10.54 0.63
C ILE A 50 -23.15 -11.13 -0.71
N SER A 51 -24.09 -11.74 -1.45
CA SER A 51 -23.80 -12.23 -2.81
C SER A 51 -23.44 -11.07 -3.73
N LEU A 52 -22.42 -11.26 -4.57
CA LEU A 52 -22.04 -10.26 -5.57
C LEU A 52 -23.11 -10.10 -6.66
N ASP A 53 -23.94 -11.13 -6.87
CA ASP A 53 -25.05 -11.13 -7.84
C ASP A 53 -26.32 -10.50 -7.26
N THR A 54 -26.24 -9.88 -6.08
CA THR A 54 -27.37 -9.16 -5.51
C THR A 54 -27.59 -7.90 -6.34
N PRO A 55 -28.80 -7.68 -6.91
CA PRO A 55 -29.08 -6.49 -7.70
C PRO A 55 -29.08 -5.24 -6.82
N ILE A 56 -28.60 -4.13 -7.37
CA ILE A 56 -28.60 -2.81 -6.75
C ILE A 56 -29.63 -1.94 -7.49
N GLY A 57 -30.69 -1.57 -6.78
CA GLY A 57 -31.76 -0.73 -7.34
C GLY A 57 -32.70 -1.50 -8.27
N ASP A 58 -33.52 -0.75 -9.03
CA ASP A 58 -34.54 -1.32 -9.93
C ASP A 58 -33.97 -1.68 -11.32
N ASP A 59 -32.74 -1.27 -11.61
CA ASP A 59 -32.07 -1.57 -12.87
C ASP A 59 -31.41 -2.95 -12.80
N ASN A 60 -32.03 -3.94 -13.46
CA ASN A 60 -31.58 -5.35 -13.57
C ASN A 60 -30.18 -5.56 -14.20
N LYS A 61 -29.38 -4.52 -14.40
CA LYS A 61 -28.01 -4.58 -14.96
C LYS A 61 -26.92 -4.28 -13.95
N LEU A 62 -27.28 -3.78 -12.76
CA LEU A 62 -26.33 -3.30 -11.76
C LEU A 62 -26.29 -4.25 -10.57
N ASP A 63 -25.36 -5.19 -10.60
CA ASP A 63 -25.10 -6.07 -9.46
C ASP A 63 -24.00 -5.48 -8.56
N ILE A 64 -23.97 -5.91 -7.29
CA ILE A 64 -22.91 -5.52 -6.34
C ILE A 64 -21.51 -5.79 -6.90
N GLY A 65 -21.33 -6.95 -7.55
CA GLY A 65 -20.05 -7.33 -8.15
C GLY A 65 -19.53 -6.33 -9.17
N ASN A 66 -20.41 -5.84 -10.05
CA ASN A 66 -20.05 -4.89 -11.11
C ASN A 66 -19.66 -3.50 -10.59
N SER A 67 -20.05 -3.19 -9.35
CA SER A 67 -19.74 -1.90 -8.71
C SER A 67 -18.42 -1.92 -7.92
N ILE A 68 -17.81 -3.09 -7.68
CA ILE A 68 -16.58 -3.20 -6.91
C ILE A 68 -15.38 -2.88 -7.80
N LYS A 69 -14.74 -1.76 -7.53
CA LYS A 69 -13.50 -1.37 -8.20
C LYS A 69 -12.35 -2.30 -7.81
N ASP A 70 -11.57 -2.73 -8.80
CA ASP A 70 -10.27 -3.35 -8.53
C ASP A 70 -9.24 -2.31 -8.06
N ILE A 71 -8.81 -2.47 -6.81
CA ILE A 71 -7.82 -1.60 -6.15
C ILE A 71 -6.38 -2.07 -6.44
N LYS A 72 -6.21 -3.34 -6.86
CA LYS A 72 -4.88 -3.92 -7.14
C LYS A 72 -4.34 -3.47 -8.49
N THR A 73 -5.22 -3.22 -9.46
CA THR A 73 -4.80 -2.80 -10.80
C THR A 73 -4.30 -1.36 -10.81
N THR A 74 -3.05 -1.18 -11.26
CA THR A 74 -2.47 0.15 -11.47
C THR A 74 -3.08 0.81 -12.71
N SER A 75 -3.48 2.09 -12.58
CA SER A 75 -3.96 2.88 -13.72
C SER A 75 -2.97 2.87 -14.88
N PRO A 76 -3.44 2.75 -16.15
CA PRO A 76 -2.59 2.85 -17.34
C PRO A 76 -1.73 4.12 -17.35
N PHE A 77 -2.28 5.22 -16.86
CA PHE A 77 -1.55 6.49 -16.70
C PHE A 77 -0.36 6.35 -15.74
N LYS A 78 -0.58 5.80 -14.54
CA LYS A 78 0.50 5.54 -13.57
C LYS A 78 1.57 4.60 -14.12
N ARG A 79 1.15 3.58 -14.88
CA ARG A 79 2.06 2.64 -15.54
C ARG A 79 2.90 3.32 -16.62
N ALA A 80 2.29 4.19 -17.44
CA ALA A 80 2.99 4.98 -18.44
C ALA A 80 3.98 5.96 -17.79
N ALA A 81 3.56 6.68 -16.74
CA ALA A 81 4.42 7.59 -15.98
C ALA A 81 5.62 6.86 -15.36
N SER A 82 5.40 5.69 -14.75
CA SER A 82 6.49 4.86 -14.18
C SER A 82 7.46 4.36 -15.24
N LYS A 83 6.94 3.96 -16.42
CA LYS A 83 7.78 3.57 -17.57
C LYS A 83 8.59 4.76 -18.06
N ASN A 84 7.99 5.93 -18.17
CA ASN A 84 8.66 7.15 -18.59
C ASN A 84 9.77 7.54 -17.60
N LEU A 85 9.49 7.52 -16.29
CA LEU A 85 10.48 7.73 -15.24
C LEU A 85 11.67 6.77 -15.37
N LYS A 86 11.43 5.50 -15.65
CA LYS A 86 12.50 4.52 -15.89
C LYS A 86 13.36 4.87 -17.11
N ILE A 87 12.76 5.38 -18.19
CA ILE A 87 13.48 5.77 -19.40
C ILE A 87 14.32 7.03 -19.14
N THR A 88 13.72 8.05 -18.53
CA THR A 88 14.40 9.32 -18.24
C THR A 88 15.54 9.15 -17.24
N THR A 89 15.34 8.39 -16.16
CA THR A 89 16.40 8.05 -15.19
C THR A 89 17.56 7.32 -15.87
N ASN A 90 17.27 6.36 -16.76
CA ASN A 90 18.32 5.67 -17.52
C ASN A 90 19.11 6.62 -18.43
N LYS A 91 18.44 7.55 -19.13
CA LYS A 91 19.07 8.55 -20.00
C LYS A 91 19.97 9.52 -19.21
N ILE A 92 19.55 9.92 -18.02
CA ILE A 92 20.34 10.80 -17.15
C ILE A 92 21.55 10.05 -16.58
N LEU A 93 21.37 8.79 -16.17
CA LEU A 93 22.47 7.94 -15.69
C LEU A 93 23.49 7.59 -16.78
N SER A 94 23.11 7.57 -18.06
CA SER A 94 24.09 7.45 -19.16
C SER A 94 24.92 8.71 -19.39
N GLY A 95 24.50 9.88 -18.89
CA GLY A 95 25.27 11.13 -18.93
C GLY A 95 26.27 11.30 -17.78
N LEU A 96 26.42 10.28 -16.93
CA LEU A 96 27.47 10.20 -15.90
C LEU A 96 28.63 9.35 -16.39
N THR A 97 29.76 9.42 -15.70
CA THR A 97 30.88 8.51 -16.00
C THR A 97 30.47 7.06 -15.71
N ALA A 98 31.05 6.10 -16.44
CA ALA A 98 30.71 4.67 -16.29
C ALA A 98 30.81 4.18 -14.84
N ARG A 99 31.81 4.66 -14.08
CA ARG A 99 31.96 4.35 -12.64
C ARG A 99 30.84 4.95 -11.78
N GLU A 100 30.48 6.22 -11.98
CA GLU A 100 29.40 6.88 -11.24
C GLU A 100 28.04 6.23 -11.53
N SER A 101 27.75 5.94 -12.81
CA SER A 101 26.51 5.28 -13.23
C SER A 101 26.39 3.87 -12.63
N LYS A 102 27.48 3.09 -12.65
CA LYS A 102 27.50 1.73 -12.09
C LYS A 102 27.29 1.73 -10.57
N VAL A 103 27.95 2.64 -9.84
CA VAL A 103 27.75 2.79 -8.38
C VAL A 103 26.31 3.14 -8.05
N LEU A 104 25.70 4.11 -8.74
CA LEU A 104 24.30 4.50 -8.49
C LEU A 104 23.31 3.38 -8.85
N ARG A 105 23.51 2.68 -9.98
CA ARG A 105 22.65 1.56 -10.39
C ARG A 105 22.68 0.42 -9.38
N MET A 106 23.86 0.05 -8.91
CA MET A 106 24.01 -0.99 -7.88
C MET A 106 23.45 -0.53 -6.54
N ARG A 107 23.63 0.73 -6.17
CA ARG A 107 23.14 1.26 -4.89
C ARG A 107 21.62 1.26 -4.79
N PHE A 108 20.94 1.65 -5.86
CA PHE A 108 19.47 1.80 -5.89
C PHE A 108 18.74 0.63 -6.58
N GLY A 109 19.45 -0.39 -7.06
CA GLY A 109 18.84 -1.53 -7.76
C GLY A 109 18.28 -1.18 -9.15
N ILE A 110 18.78 -0.13 -9.79
CA ILE A 110 18.25 0.31 -11.09
C ILE A 110 18.71 -0.67 -12.18
N ASN A 111 17.75 -1.36 -12.79
CA ASN A 111 17.96 -2.48 -13.72
C ASN A 111 18.66 -3.69 -13.06
N MET A 112 18.49 -3.87 -11.75
CA MET A 112 19.02 -5.02 -11.01
C MET A 112 17.93 -5.61 -10.10
N ASN A 113 18.11 -6.86 -9.69
CA ASN A 113 17.13 -7.57 -8.87
C ASN A 113 17.16 -7.13 -7.38
N SER A 114 18.28 -6.56 -6.93
CA SER A 114 18.47 -6.09 -5.55
C SER A 114 19.35 -4.84 -5.53
N ASN A 115 19.17 -4.04 -4.48
CA ASN A 115 20.13 -3.02 -4.08
C ASN A 115 21.34 -3.64 -3.36
N TYR A 116 22.46 -2.92 -3.37
CA TYR A 116 23.71 -3.32 -2.71
C TYR A 116 24.13 -2.30 -1.64
N THR A 117 24.80 -2.80 -0.60
CA THR A 117 25.42 -1.95 0.43
C THR A 117 26.70 -1.29 -0.09
N LEU A 118 27.16 -0.20 0.56
CA LEU A 118 28.42 0.45 0.18
C LEU A 118 29.63 -0.49 0.27
N GLU A 119 29.60 -1.43 1.22
CA GLU A 119 30.65 -2.43 1.41
C GLU A 119 30.63 -3.49 0.31
N GLU A 120 29.44 -3.98 -0.07
CA GLU A 120 29.30 -4.92 -1.18
C GLU A 120 29.71 -4.32 -2.53
N ILE A 121 29.35 -3.05 -2.77
CA ILE A 121 29.78 -2.33 -3.97
C ILE A 121 31.30 -2.14 -3.96
N GLY A 122 31.88 -1.81 -2.80
CA GLY A 122 33.32 -1.68 -2.62
C GLY A 122 34.07 -2.98 -2.94
N LYS A 123 33.59 -4.12 -2.42
CA LYS A 123 34.13 -5.45 -2.74
C LYS A 123 34.04 -5.80 -4.22
N LYS A 124 32.98 -5.40 -4.93
CA LYS A 124 32.82 -5.68 -6.37
C LYS A 124 33.63 -4.78 -7.30
N LEU A 125 34.11 -3.65 -6.80
CA LEU A 125 34.88 -2.67 -7.58
C LEU A 125 36.32 -2.55 -7.10
N ASP A 126 36.75 -3.41 -6.15
CA ASP A 126 38.06 -3.40 -5.48
C ASP A 126 38.42 -2.03 -4.90
N VAL A 127 37.45 -1.40 -4.23
CA VAL A 127 37.54 -0.03 -3.74
C VAL A 127 37.02 0.05 -2.30
N THR A 128 37.60 0.94 -1.50
CA THR A 128 37.16 1.13 -0.11
C THR A 128 35.72 1.63 -0.03
N ARG A 129 35.02 1.27 1.05
CA ARG A 129 33.66 1.75 1.35
C ARG A 129 33.56 3.29 1.26
N GLU A 130 34.52 3.98 1.86
CA GLU A 130 34.55 5.45 1.88
C GLU A 130 34.70 6.02 0.48
N ARG A 131 35.47 5.37 -0.39
CA ARG A 131 35.62 5.80 -1.76
C ARG A 131 34.33 5.62 -2.58
N ILE A 132 33.54 4.56 -2.34
CA ILE A 132 32.20 4.42 -2.94
C ILE A 132 31.27 5.54 -2.45
N ARG A 133 31.29 5.88 -1.16
CA ARG A 133 30.52 6.99 -0.59
C ARG A 133 30.85 8.34 -1.26
N GLN A 134 32.13 8.60 -1.50
CA GLN A 134 32.59 9.80 -2.21
C GLN A 134 32.08 9.84 -3.66
N ILE A 135 32.14 8.71 -4.37
CA ILE A 135 31.65 8.62 -5.76
C ILE A 135 30.14 8.86 -5.80
N GLU A 136 29.38 8.27 -4.88
CA GLU A 136 27.93 8.48 -4.75
C GLU A 136 27.61 9.96 -4.50
N ALA A 137 28.25 10.59 -3.51
CA ALA A 137 28.03 12.00 -3.19
C ALA A 137 28.36 12.91 -4.38
N LYS A 138 29.45 12.63 -5.10
CA LYS A 138 29.84 13.38 -6.31
C LYS A 138 28.82 13.19 -7.44
N ALA A 139 28.33 11.98 -7.65
CA ALA A 139 27.33 11.68 -8.67
C ALA A 139 26.00 12.37 -8.37
N ILE A 140 25.53 12.30 -7.12
CA ILE A 140 24.31 13.00 -6.67
C ILE A 140 24.46 14.51 -6.84
N LYS A 141 25.62 15.09 -6.48
CA LYS A 141 25.89 16.51 -6.67
C LYS A 141 25.77 16.92 -8.15
N LYS A 142 26.26 16.10 -9.08
CA LYS A 142 26.10 16.33 -10.54
C LYS A 142 24.64 16.22 -11.00
N LEU A 143 23.87 15.30 -10.43
CA LEU A 143 22.46 15.11 -10.76
C LEU A 143 21.56 16.23 -10.22
N LYS A 144 21.95 16.88 -9.12
CA LYS A 144 21.26 18.03 -8.53
C LYS A 144 21.47 19.35 -9.28
N HIS A 145 22.32 19.39 -10.30
CA HIS A 145 22.50 20.60 -11.10
C HIS A 145 21.25 20.86 -11.97
N PRO A 146 20.74 22.11 -12.06
CA PRO A 146 19.48 22.46 -12.73
C PRO A 146 19.32 21.82 -14.11
N SER A 147 20.36 21.90 -14.94
CA SER A 147 20.41 21.29 -16.28
C SER A 147 20.01 19.80 -16.36
N ARG A 148 20.12 19.06 -15.25
CA ARG A 148 19.76 17.63 -15.16
C ARG A 148 18.59 17.40 -14.21
N SER A 149 18.46 18.21 -13.15
CA SER A 149 17.35 18.08 -12.20
C SER A 149 16.03 18.55 -12.78
N ASP A 150 16.00 19.49 -13.73
CA ASP A 150 14.75 20.01 -14.31
C ASP A 150 13.95 18.93 -15.07
N ILE A 151 14.64 17.94 -15.63
CA ILE A 151 14.00 16.79 -16.27
C ILE A 151 13.35 15.89 -15.22
N LEU A 152 13.98 15.73 -14.05
CA LEU A 152 13.49 14.88 -12.96
C LEU A 152 12.46 15.60 -12.08
N SER A 153 12.50 16.93 -11.99
CA SER A 153 11.55 17.72 -11.22
C SER A 153 10.14 17.62 -11.80
N SER A 154 10.01 17.43 -13.12
CA SER A 154 8.72 17.15 -13.77
C SER A 154 8.02 15.87 -13.31
N PHE A 155 8.73 14.95 -12.64
CA PHE A 155 8.17 13.72 -12.05
C PHE A 155 7.93 13.83 -10.54
N MET A 156 8.31 14.96 -9.93
CA MET A 156 8.00 15.27 -8.55
C MET A 156 6.64 15.96 -8.53
N ASP A 157 5.57 15.17 -8.48
CA ASP A 157 4.23 15.69 -8.19
C ASP A 157 4.25 16.26 -6.75
N ASN A 158 3.94 17.55 -6.59
CA ASN A 158 3.61 18.15 -5.28
C ASN A 158 2.20 17.75 -4.85
#